data_AF-A0A2V6JS35-F1
#
_entry.id   AF-A0A2V6JS35-F1
#
_cell.length_a   1.000
_cell.length_b   1.000
_cell.length_c   1.000
_cell.angle_alpha   90.00
_cell.angle_beta   90.00
_cell.angle_gamma   90.00
#
_symmetry.space_group_name_H-M   'P 1'
#
loop_
_entity.id
_entity.type
_entity.pdbx_description
1 polymer ?
#
loop_
_entity_poly.entity_id
_entity_poly.type
_entity_poly.pdbx_seq_one_letter_code
_entity_poly.pdbx_strand_id
1 'polypeptide(L)'
;MSNGKLTIAFVRRGYSPSGGAEAYLKRLAQGIVDLGHEAQLVATDDWPANEWSFGAVTRLSASSAIGFADELEKLPPEINCDV
;
A
#
# COMPACT_ATOMS: atom_id res chain seq x y z
N MET A 1 -27.20 -1.55 5.72
CA MET A 1 -26.19 -0.50 5.96
C MET A 1 -25.28 -0.51 4.76
N SER A 2 -25.28 0.53 3.93
CA SER A 2 -24.21 0.70 2.96
C SER A 2 -22.95 1.01 3.76
N ASN A 3 -22.06 0.03 3.94
CA ASN A 3 -20.69 0.38 4.29
C ASN A 3 -20.20 1.30 3.17
N GLY A 4 -19.90 2.55 3.50
CA GLY A 4 -19.38 3.51 2.52
C GLY A 4 -18.16 2.92 1.81
N LYS A 5 -17.91 3.38 0.59
CA LYS A 5 -16.69 3.05 -0.13
C LYS A 5 -15.50 3.51 0.72
N LEU A 6 -14.67 2.57 1.16
CA LEU A 6 -13.43 2.83 1.88
C LEU A 6 -12.26 2.93 0.91
N THR A 7 -11.26 3.70 1.29
CA THR A 7 -9.94 3.75 0.69
C THR A 7 -8.93 3.20 1.69
N ILE A 8 -8.25 2.11 1.33
CA ILE A 8 -7.37 1.37 2.24
C ILE A 8 -5.93 1.51 1.74
N ALA A 9 -5.02 1.96 2.60
CA ALA A 9 -3.60 2.10 2.28
C ALA A 9 -2.78 0.94 2.86
N PHE A 10 -2.22 0.11 1.98
CA PHE A 10 -1.27 -0.92 2.38
C PHE A 10 0.11 -0.32 2.58
N VAL A 11 0.82 -0.77 3.61
CA VAL A 11 2.17 -0.30 3.92
C VAL A 11 3.16 -1.46 3.85
N ARG A 12 4.18 -1.35 2.99
CA ARG A 12 5.19 -2.40 2.82
C ARG A 12 6.55 -1.83 2.40
N ARG A 13 7.54 -1.92 3.29
CA ARG A 13 8.93 -1.57 2.99
C ARG A 13 9.62 -2.65 2.14
N GLY A 14 10.17 -2.27 1.01
CA GLY A 14 10.89 -3.16 0.12
C GLY A 14 9.95 -3.99 -0.74
N TYR A 15 10.54 -4.67 -1.71
CA TYR A 15 9.84 -5.63 -2.54
C TYR A 15 10.63 -6.92 -2.69
N SER A 16 9.91 -8.05 -2.64
CA SER A 16 10.45 -9.37 -2.94
C SER A 16 9.62 -10.03 -4.03
N PRO A 17 10.20 -10.38 -5.21
CA PRO A 17 9.47 -11.04 -6.29
C PRO A 17 8.84 -12.38 -5.91
N SER A 18 9.46 -13.10 -4.96
CA SER A 18 8.99 -14.38 -4.46
C SER A 18 8.41 -14.28 -3.04
N GLY A 19 8.17 -13.07 -2.55
CA GLY A 19 7.79 -12.86 -1.16
C GLY A 19 6.33 -13.17 -0.89
N GLY A 20 6.08 -13.91 0.20
CA GLY A 20 4.73 -14.27 0.62
C GLY A 20 3.89 -13.07 1.05
N ALA A 21 4.53 -12.03 1.60
CA ALA A 21 3.85 -10.79 1.99
C ALA A 21 3.27 -10.06 0.77
N GLU A 22 4.06 -9.96 -0.30
CA GLU A 22 3.67 -9.35 -1.57
C GLU A 22 2.50 -10.11 -2.19
N ALA A 23 2.57 -11.44 -2.23
CA ALA A 23 1.48 -12.26 -2.74
C ALA A 23 0.20 -12.15 -1.89
N TYR A 24 0.33 -12.06 -0.57
CA TYR A 24 -0.81 -11.84 0.32
C TYR A 24 -1.47 -10.48 0.10
N LEU A 25 -0.68 -9.40 0.09
CA LEU A 25 -1.16 -8.04 -0.11
C LEU A 25 -1.95 -7.91 -1.42
N LYS A 26 -1.43 -8.46 -2.52
CA LYS A 26 -2.12 -8.41 -3.82
C LYS A 26 -3.44 -9.18 -3.81
N ARG A 27 -3.50 -10.36 -3.20
CA ARG A 27 -4.75 -11.14 -3.10
C ARG A 27 -5.79 -10.43 -2.23
N LEU A 28 -5.34 -9.83 -1.13
CA LEU A 28 -6.22 -9.07 -0.25
C LEU A 28 -6.74 -7.80 -0.95
N ALA A 29 -5.86 -7.05 -1.62
CA ALA A 29 -6.23 -5.87 -2.39
C ALA A 29 -7.24 -6.19 -3.49
N GLN A 30 -7.08 -7.34 -4.18
CA GLN A 30 -8.07 -7.80 -5.16
C GLN A 30 -9.45 -7.96 -4.51
N GLY A 31 -9.54 -8.68 -3.38
CA GLY A 31 -10.82 -8.87 -2.68
C GLY A 31 -11.45 -7.56 -2.20
N ILE A 32 -10.63 -6.60 -1.75
CA ILE A 32 -11.08 -5.26 -1.35
C ILE A 32 -11.69 -4.51 -2.54
N VAL A 33 -11.00 -4.51 -3.69
CA VAL A 33 -11.47 -3.86 -4.92
C VAL A 33 -12.73 -4.53 -5.46
N ASP A 34 -12.80 -5.87 -5.42
CA ASP A 34 -13.98 -6.63 -5.84
C ASP A 34 -15.23 -6.30 -4.99
N LEU A 35 -15.04 -5.89 -3.73
CA LEU A 35 -16.09 -5.41 -2.84
C LEU A 35 -16.47 -3.92 -3.05
N GLY A 36 -15.82 -3.24 -4.01
CA GLY A 36 -16.09 -1.84 -4.36
C GLY A 36 -15.32 -0.81 -3.53
N HIS A 37 -14.30 -1.23 -2.78
CA HIS A 37 -13.39 -0.35 -2.05
C HIS A 37 -12.16 0.00 -2.91
N GLU A 38 -11.35 0.97 -2.45
CA GLU A 38 -10.07 1.32 -3.07
C GLU A 38 -8.90 0.74 -2.28
N ALA A 39 -7.85 0.34 -2.99
CA ALA A 39 -6.61 -0.14 -2.42
C ALA A 39 -5.44 0.67 -2.97
N GLN A 40 -4.67 1.31 -2.10
CA GLN A 40 -3.45 2.04 -2.40
C GLN A 40 -2.25 1.36 -1.72
N LEU A 41 -1.03 1.70 -2.13
CA LEU A 41 0.19 1.14 -1.57
C LEU A 41 1.17 2.26 -1.19
N VAL A 42 1.76 2.17 -0.01
CA VAL A 42 2.93 2.94 0.42
C VAL A 42 4.10 1.97 0.51
N ALA A 43 5.12 2.20 -0.31
CA ALA A 43 6.28 1.33 -0.38
C ALA A 43 7.57 2.11 -0.65
N THR A 44 8.71 1.44 -0.55
CA THR A 44 9.98 2.01 -1.01
C THR A 44 10.10 1.94 -2.54
N ASP A 45 11.10 2.63 -3.07
CA ASP A 45 11.30 2.82 -4.52
C ASP A 45 11.53 1.53 -5.30
N ASP A 46 11.98 0.47 -4.63
CA ASP A 46 12.26 -0.85 -5.21
C ASP A 46 11.01 -1.68 -5.52
N TRP A 47 9.82 -1.26 -5.10
CA TRP A 47 8.58 -1.94 -5.52
C TRP A 47 8.27 -1.67 -7.00
N PRO A 48 8.20 -2.65 -7.90
CA PRO A 48 7.97 -2.34 -9.32
C PRO A 48 6.55 -1.82 -9.58
N ALA A 49 6.41 -0.80 -10.42
CA ALA A 49 5.08 -0.21 -10.72
C ALA A 49 4.12 -1.25 -11.34
N ASN A 50 4.63 -2.20 -12.12
CA ASN A 50 3.85 -3.29 -12.71
C ASN A 50 3.44 -4.38 -11.70
N GLU A 51 3.98 -4.36 -10.48
CA GLU A 51 3.67 -5.35 -9.45
C GLU A 51 2.49 -4.94 -8.56
N TRP A 52 2.04 -3.69 -8.65
CA TRP A 52 0.81 -3.21 -8.02
C TRP A 52 -0.18 -2.74 -9.09
N SER A 53 -1.26 -3.50 -9.30
CA SER A 53 -2.22 -3.26 -10.37
C SER A 53 -3.49 -2.55 -9.91
N PHE A 54 -3.48 -1.98 -8.70
CA PHE A 54 -4.66 -1.37 -8.06
C PHE A 54 -4.55 0.16 -8.10
N GLY A 55 -4.83 0.85 -6.99
CA GLY A 55 -4.74 2.31 -6.90
C GLY A 55 -3.32 2.84 -6.84
N ALA A 56 -3.18 4.07 -6.34
CA ALA A 56 -1.90 4.79 -6.29
C ALA A 56 -0.82 4.05 -5.50
N VAL A 57 0.45 4.28 -5.88
CA VAL A 57 1.63 3.84 -5.14
C VAL A 57 2.43 5.06 -4.67
N THR A 58 2.38 5.35 -3.37
CA THR A 58 3.20 6.37 -2.71
C THR A 58 4.57 5.79 -2.40
N ARG A 59 5.62 6.55 -2.73
CA ARG A 59 7.02 6.13 -2.59
C ARG A 59 7.73 6.84 -1.47
N LEU A 60 8.36 6.07 -0.59
CA LEU A 60 9.18 6.59 0.50
C LEU A 60 10.63 6.17 0.31
N SER A 61 11.54 7.14 0.38
CA SER A 61 12.97 6.86 0.33
C SER A 61 13.48 6.55 1.74
N ALA A 62 13.73 5.28 2.04
CA ALA A 62 14.27 4.86 3.33
C ALA A 62 15.13 3.59 3.21
N SER A 63 16.30 3.62 3.85
CA SER A 63 17.27 2.52 3.84
C SER A 63 17.16 1.58 5.04
N SER A 64 16.35 1.93 6.05
CA SER A 64 16.16 1.14 7.28
C SER A 64 14.68 0.98 7.62
N ALA A 65 14.36 0.01 8.48
CA ALA A 65 13.00 -0.19 8.95
C ALA A 65 12.48 1.00 9.77
N ILE A 66 13.31 1.54 10.66
CA ILE A 66 12.98 2.72 11.47
C ILE A 66 12.82 3.94 10.57
N GLY A 67 13.77 4.19 9.66
CA GLY A 67 13.66 5.33 8.74
C GLY A 67 12.41 5.26 7.85
N PHE A 68 11.98 4.06 7.45
CA PHE A 68 10.74 3.91 6.70
C PHE A 68 9.51 4.25 7.56
N ALA A 69 9.49 3.86 8.84
CA ALA A 69 8.43 4.24 9.76
C ALA A 69 8.43 5.76 10.02
N ASP A 70 9.60 6.37 10.20
CA ASP A 70 9.74 7.81 10.39
C ASP A 70 9.24 8.60 9.16
N GLU A 71 9.56 8.14 7.94
CA GLU A 71 9.04 8.77 6.72
C GLU A 71 7.53 8.52 6.55
N LEU A 72 7.02 7.38 6.98
CA LEU A 72 5.59 7.08 6.98
C LEU A 72 4.81 8.00 7.92
N GLU A 73 5.33 8.27 9.12
CA GLU A 73 4.70 9.19 10.08
C GLU A 73 4.67 10.64 9.59
N LYS A 74 5.63 11.02 8.73
CA LYS A 74 5.67 12.36 8.10
C LYS A 74 4.71 12.49 6.94
N LEU A 75 4.15 11.39 6.43
CA LEU A 75 3.19 11.48 5.34
C LEU A 75 1.99 12.31 5.82
N PRO A 76 1.62 13.35 5.08
CA PRO A 76 0.47 14.16 5.44
C PRO A 76 -0.80 13.29 5.44
N PRO A 77 -1.90 13.75 6.06
CA PRO A 77 -3.23 13.16 5.89
C PRO A 77 -3.73 13.13 4.42
N GLU A 78 -2.91 13.57 3.46
CA GLU A 78 -3.19 13.52 2.02
C GLU A 78 -2.99 12.13 1.39
N ILE A 79 -2.46 11.15 2.12
CA ILE A 79 -2.83 9.76 1.81
C ILE A 79 -4.30 9.67 2.17
N ASN A 80 -5.13 10.00 1.19
CA ASN A 80 -6.58 10.04 1.29
C ASN A 80 -7.09 8.59 1.47
N CYS A 81 -6.84 8.02 2.64
CA CYS A 81 -7.25 6.69 3.06
C CYS A 81 -8.05 6.77 4.37
N ASP A 82 -9.01 5.88 4.49
CA ASP A 82 -9.82 5.70 5.69
C ASP A 82 -9.16 4.74 6.70
N VAL A 83 -8.32 3.81 6.19
CA VAL A 83 -7.63 2.76 6.96
C VAL A 83 -6.23 2.51 6.43
#